data_AF-A0AAW0Q1W8-F1
#
_entry.id   AF-A0AAW0Q1W8-F1
#
_cell.length_a   1.000
_cell.length_b   1.000
_cell.length_c   1.000
_cell.angle_alpha   90.00
_cell.angle_beta   90.00
_cell.angle_gamma   90.00
#
_symmetry.space_group_name_H-M   'P 1'
#
loop_
_entity.id
_entity.type
_entity.pdbx_description
1 polymer ?
#
loop_
_entity_poly.entity_id
_entity_poly.type
_entity_poly.pdbx_seq_one_letter_code
_entity_poly.pdbx_strand_id
1 'polypeptide(L)'
;MDQTDWLRGTGSESNTRPPVDHTTNSSSGHFVYVDSSVGQWGDQAFLISDVLQPSTRGHCITFWYHMYGDHVGTLRLHINDRKTHDTGNVEGTLKWEESGNKGKQWKEASVSIKHDDSFWFVFVYQKGKNPVGDVALDDVVVVPFPCYSEPPVDPSDSNHDTLTIGLAVGFTLLVGVIVSILLFIVNRKRCYKENDLMNAELLDQVSTIDLSDCNMSELQSGSFYNTTFDPATIDSSDA
;
A
#
# COMPACT_ATOMS: atom_id res chain seq x y z
N MET A 1 -40.96 2.92 28.51
CA MET A 1 -40.68 3.90 27.44
C MET A 1 -39.77 3.16 26.49
N ASP A 2 -40.21 3.12 25.24
CA ASP A 2 -39.81 2.20 24.18
C ASP A 2 -38.30 2.09 24.01
N GLN A 3 -37.87 0.85 23.76
CA GLN A 3 -36.48 0.51 23.53
C GLN A 3 -35.93 1.33 22.37
N THR A 4 -34.67 1.69 22.46
CA THR A 4 -33.95 2.30 21.36
C THR A 4 -34.06 1.38 20.15
N ASP A 5 -34.66 1.85 19.05
CA ASP A 5 -34.84 1.08 17.82
C ASP A 5 -33.93 1.58 16.70
N TRP A 6 -33.64 0.71 15.73
CA TRP A 6 -32.99 1.11 14.48
C TRP A 6 -34.00 1.81 13.57
N LEU A 7 -33.65 3.01 13.13
CA LEU A 7 -34.47 3.88 12.31
C LEU A 7 -33.86 4.03 10.92
N ARG A 8 -34.70 4.09 9.89
CA ARG A 8 -34.26 4.48 8.55
C ARG A 8 -34.13 6.01 8.49
N GLY A 9 -32.95 6.49 8.16
CA GLY A 9 -32.63 7.92 8.09
C GLY A 9 -32.15 8.33 6.70
N THR A 10 -32.01 9.65 6.54
CA THR A 10 -31.31 10.29 5.42
C THR A 10 -30.21 11.18 5.99
N GLY A 11 -29.37 11.72 5.10
CA GLY A 11 -28.33 12.65 5.49
C GLY A 11 -28.86 13.87 6.24
N SER A 12 -28.14 14.30 7.27
CA SER A 12 -28.50 15.47 8.07
C SER A 12 -27.24 16.22 8.47
N GLU A 13 -27.29 17.55 8.44
CA GLU A 13 -26.27 18.43 9.03
C GLU A 13 -26.29 18.41 10.58
N SER A 14 -26.90 17.38 11.18
CA SER A 14 -26.82 17.17 12.62
C SER A 14 -25.37 16.89 12.97
N ASN A 15 -24.86 17.47 14.06
CA ASN A 15 -23.44 17.37 14.40
C ASN A 15 -22.95 15.91 14.53
N THR A 16 -23.83 14.95 14.82
CA THR A 16 -23.45 13.55 15.12
C THR A 16 -23.90 12.51 14.10
N ARG A 17 -24.86 12.82 13.23
CA ARG A 17 -25.37 11.90 12.19
C ARG A 17 -24.53 12.03 10.92
N PRO A 18 -24.40 10.97 10.09
CA PRO A 18 -23.81 11.12 8.77
C PRO A 18 -24.53 12.22 7.94
N PRO A 19 -23.78 13.12 7.28
CA PRO A 19 -24.36 14.15 6.42
C PRO A 19 -24.89 13.57 5.10
N VAL A 20 -24.37 12.42 4.69
CA VAL A 20 -24.72 11.72 3.46
C VAL A 20 -24.72 10.20 3.67
N ASP A 21 -25.53 9.55 2.87
CA ASP A 21 -25.56 8.11 2.63
C ASP A 21 -24.25 7.61 2.03
N HIS A 22 -23.78 6.44 2.45
CA HIS A 22 -22.51 5.91 1.95
C HIS A 22 -22.63 5.47 0.48
N THR A 23 -23.70 4.73 0.14
CA THR A 23 -23.89 4.17 -1.21
C THR A 23 -23.91 5.26 -2.29
N THR A 24 -24.68 6.33 -2.04
CA THR A 24 -24.95 7.38 -3.05
C THR A 24 -24.11 8.63 -2.88
N ASN A 25 -23.40 8.77 -1.75
CA ASN A 25 -22.73 10.01 -1.34
C ASN A 25 -23.65 11.23 -1.43
N SER A 26 -24.93 11.04 -1.07
CA SER A 26 -25.99 12.05 -1.17
C SER A 26 -26.75 12.16 0.15
N SER A 27 -27.21 13.37 0.48
CA SER A 27 -28.11 13.58 1.62
C SER A 27 -29.50 12.98 1.40
N SER A 28 -29.84 12.61 0.16
CA SER A 28 -31.12 11.97 -0.22
C SER A 28 -31.08 10.44 -0.22
N GLY A 29 -29.88 9.84 -0.09
CA GLY A 29 -29.73 8.41 0.12
C GLY A 29 -30.16 7.98 1.53
N HIS A 30 -30.09 6.69 1.82
CA HIS A 30 -30.67 6.14 3.05
C HIS A 30 -29.81 5.07 3.71
N PHE A 31 -29.57 5.29 4.99
CA PHE A 31 -28.91 4.35 5.89
C PHE A 31 -29.84 4.05 7.08
N VAL A 32 -29.45 3.09 7.91
CA VAL A 32 -30.10 2.87 9.21
C VAL A 32 -29.26 3.46 10.32
N TYR A 33 -29.88 4.05 11.33
CA TYR A 33 -29.19 4.65 12.46
C TYR A 33 -29.99 4.48 13.74
N VAL A 34 -29.30 4.69 14.87
CA VAL A 34 -29.92 4.75 16.17
C VAL A 34 -29.89 6.19 16.69
N ASP A 35 -31.04 6.69 17.14
CA ASP A 35 -31.13 8.01 17.78
C ASP A 35 -30.64 7.94 19.22
N SER A 36 -29.45 8.47 19.46
CA SER A 36 -28.82 8.51 20.78
C SER A 36 -29.52 9.43 21.78
N SER A 37 -30.47 10.28 21.35
CA SER A 37 -31.25 11.12 22.24
C SER A 37 -32.36 10.36 22.99
N VAL A 38 -32.75 9.18 22.50
CA VAL A 38 -33.82 8.33 23.05
C VAL A 38 -33.25 7.20 23.91
N GLY A 39 -33.95 6.83 24.98
CA GLY A 39 -33.55 5.74 25.88
C GLY A 39 -32.58 6.14 27.00
N GLN A 40 -32.23 5.17 27.84
CA GLN A 40 -31.35 5.28 29.00
C GLN A 40 -29.98 4.67 28.73
N TRP A 41 -29.00 5.00 29.59
CA TRP A 41 -27.67 4.39 29.52
C TRP A 41 -27.77 2.86 29.61
N GLY A 42 -27.14 2.18 28.66
CA GLY A 42 -27.12 0.72 28.60
C GLY A 42 -28.29 0.10 27.85
N ASP A 43 -29.29 0.88 27.43
CA ASP A 43 -30.36 0.40 26.55
C ASP A 43 -29.78 -0.13 25.24
N GLN A 44 -30.43 -1.16 24.70
CA GLN A 44 -29.96 -1.86 23.50
C GLN A 44 -30.98 -1.79 22.38
N ALA A 45 -30.47 -1.64 21.15
CA ALA A 45 -31.21 -1.74 19.90
C ALA A 45 -30.71 -2.93 19.09
N PHE A 46 -31.63 -3.74 18.57
CA PHE A 46 -31.32 -4.97 17.84
C PHE A 46 -31.76 -4.85 16.38
N LEU A 47 -30.84 -5.08 15.45
CA LEU A 47 -31.12 -5.24 14.02
C LEU A 47 -30.74 -6.67 13.62
N ILE A 48 -31.75 -7.45 13.27
CA ILE A 48 -31.66 -8.90 13.08
C ILE A 48 -31.78 -9.22 11.59
N SER A 49 -30.89 -10.07 11.08
CA SER A 49 -30.93 -10.53 9.69
C SER A 49 -31.92 -11.68 9.48
N ASP A 50 -32.15 -11.99 8.21
CA ASP A 50 -32.70 -13.30 7.84
C ASP A 50 -31.75 -14.45 8.24
N VAL A 51 -32.31 -15.67 8.27
CA VAL A 51 -31.55 -16.88 8.55
C VAL A 51 -30.68 -17.25 7.35
N LEU A 52 -29.39 -17.39 7.60
CA LEU A 52 -28.38 -17.88 6.68
C LEU A 52 -28.19 -19.39 6.85
N GLN A 53 -28.01 -20.07 5.73
CA GLN A 53 -27.63 -21.49 5.72
C GLN A 53 -26.12 -21.62 5.93
N PRO A 54 -25.64 -22.70 6.58
CA PRO A 54 -24.22 -22.92 6.76
C PRO A 54 -23.51 -23.07 5.40
N SER A 55 -22.28 -22.55 5.33
CA SER A 55 -21.42 -22.64 4.15
C SER A 55 -20.13 -23.37 4.54
N THR A 56 -19.70 -24.32 3.72
CA THR A 56 -18.43 -25.06 3.94
C THR A 56 -17.22 -24.13 3.97
N ARG A 57 -17.29 -23.03 3.22
CA ARG A 57 -16.25 -21.99 3.17
C ARG A 57 -16.43 -20.91 4.23
N GLY A 58 -17.56 -20.87 4.93
CA GLY A 58 -17.96 -19.75 5.78
C GLY A 58 -18.59 -18.61 4.99
N HIS A 59 -18.75 -17.47 5.66
CA HIS A 59 -19.33 -16.23 5.15
C HIS A 59 -18.40 -15.05 5.45
N CYS A 60 -18.50 -14.01 4.64
CA CYS A 60 -17.95 -12.70 4.93
C CYS A 60 -19.12 -11.74 5.03
N ILE A 61 -19.20 -11.05 6.17
CA ILE A 61 -20.16 -9.97 6.40
C ILE A 61 -19.35 -8.68 6.32
N THR A 62 -19.63 -7.86 5.32
CA THR A 62 -19.06 -6.52 5.18
C THR A 62 -20.14 -5.49 5.41
N PHE A 63 -19.81 -4.38 6.04
CA PHE A 63 -20.74 -3.30 6.31
C PHE A 63 -19.99 -2.00 6.52
N TRP A 64 -20.66 -0.90 6.18
CA TRP A 64 -20.20 0.44 6.49
C TRP A 64 -20.85 0.92 7.78
N TYR A 65 -20.06 1.56 8.63
CA TYR A 65 -20.52 2.10 9.90
C TYR A 65 -20.00 3.52 10.12
N HIS A 66 -20.78 4.31 10.83
CA HIS A 66 -20.41 5.64 11.29
C HIS A 66 -20.68 5.75 12.79
N MET A 67 -19.69 6.22 13.54
CA MET A 67 -19.75 6.35 15.00
C MET A 67 -19.09 7.67 15.41
N TYR A 68 -19.88 8.72 15.63
CA TYR A 68 -19.33 10.05 15.95
C TYR A 68 -20.10 10.75 17.07
N GLY A 69 -19.35 11.30 18.03
CA GLY A 69 -19.87 12.00 19.20
C GLY A 69 -19.09 11.65 20.47
N ASP A 70 -19.39 12.32 21.58
CA ASP A 70 -18.65 12.15 22.83
C ASP A 70 -19.04 10.88 23.59
N HIS A 71 -20.27 10.39 23.38
CA HIS A 71 -20.84 9.26 24.13
C HIS A 71 -21.63 8.32 23.22
N VAL A 72 -21.07 8.01 22.05
CA VAL A 72 -21.68 7.19 21.00
C VAL A 72 -22.21 5.86 21.52
N GLY A 73 -21.53 5.24 22.49
CA GLY A 73 -21.86 3.89 22.97
C GLY A 73 -21.05 2.82 22.24
N THR A 74 -21.64 1.65 22.06
CA THR A 74 -20.97 0.46 21.54
C THR A 74 -21.82 -0.19 20.45
N LEU A 75 -21.20 -0.53 19.32
CA LEU A 75 -21.80 -1.30 18.24
C LEU A 75 -21.15 -2.68 18.19
N ARG A 76 -21.97 -3.73 18.20
CA ARG A 76 -21.53 -5.12 18.15
C ARG A 76 -22.21 -5.86 17.01
N LEU A 77 -21.50 -6.83 16.44
CA LEU A 77 -22.05 -7.84 15.55
C LEU A 77 -21.94 -9.20 16.26
N HIS A 78 -23.08 -9.85 16.45
CA HIS A 78 -23.18 -11.21 16.94
C HIS A 78 -23.70 -12.14 15.85
N ILE A 79 -23.47 -13.45 16.04
CA ILE A 79 -24.28 -14.48 15.38
C ILE A 79 -25.08 -15.23 16.42
N ASN A 80 -26.29 -15.63 16.08
CA ASN A 80 -27.12 -16.48 16.91
C ASN A 80 -27.69 -17.63 16.08
N ASP A 81 -27.97 -18.73 16.75
CA ASP A 81 -28.58 -19.91 16.16
C ASP A 81 -29.69 -20.41 17.08
N ARG A 82 -30.45 -21.39 16.60
CA ARG A 82 -31.57 -21.92 17.37
C ARG A 82 -31.15 -22.46 18.74
N LYS A 83 -30.01 -23.17 18.81
CA LYS A 83 -29.54 -23.80 20.05
C LYS A 83 -29.21 -22.75 21.10
N THR A 84 -28.50 -21.71 20.70
CA THR A 84 -28.07 -20.60 21.55
C THR A 84 -29.26 -19.76 21.97
N HIS A 85 -30.15 -19.42 21.03
CA HIS A 85 -31.36 -18.67 21.31
C HIS A 85 -32.29 -19.40 22.29
N ASP A 86 -32.45 -20.72 22.15
CA ASP A 86 -33.30 -21.54 23.03
C ASP A 86 -32.77 -21.59 24.49
N THR A 87 -31.51 -21.22 24.75
CA THR A 87 -30.99 -21.04 26.13
C THR A 87 -31.38 -19.70 26.76
N GLY A 88 -32.04 -18.81 26.01
CA GLY A 88 -32.36 -17.45 26.42
C GLY A 88 -31.29 -16.41 26.06
N ASN A 89 -30.18 -16.81 25.41
CA ASN A 89 -29.20 -15.86 24.89
C ASN A 89 -29.70 -15.27 23.55
N VAL A 90 -30.35 -14.11 23.63
CA VAL A 90 -30.95 -13.43 22.47
C VAL A 90 -29.91 -12.76 21.56
N GLU A 91 -28.75 -12.33 22.09
CA GLU A 91 -27.70 -11.70 21.29
C GLU A 91 -26.91 -12.75 20.50
N GLY A 92 -26.58 -13.87 21.16
CA GLY A 92 -25.77 -14.94 20.61
C GLY A 92 -24.28 -14.79 20.95
N THR A 93 -23.41 -15.13 20.00
CA THR A 93 -21.96 -15.12 20.14
C THR A 93 -21.36 -13.88 19.48
N LEU A 94 -20.57 -13.11 20.24
CA LEU A 94 -19.89 -11.91 19.74
C LEU A 94 -18.87 -12.24 18.65
N LYS A 95 -18.85 -11.46 17.57
CA LYS A 95 -17.94 -11.62 16.43
C LYS A 95 -17.14 -10.37 16.10
N TRP A 96 -17.71 -9.20 16.34
CA TRP A 96 -17.05 -7.92 16.14
C TRP A 96 -17.64 -6.88 17.08
N GLU A 97 -16.82 -5.95 17.54
CA GLU A 97 -17.21 -4.86 18.42
C GLU A 97 -16.41 -3.61 18.08
N GLU A 98 -17.09 -2.47 18.15
CA GLU A 98 -16.46 -1.17 18.16
C GLU A 98 -17.14 -0.25 19.18
N SER A 99 -16.35 0.55 19.89
CA SER A 99 -16.82 1.37 21.01
C SER A 99 -16.30 2.80 20.93
N GLY A 100 -17.20 3.75 21.26
CA GLY A 100 -16.89 5.18 21.34
C GLY A 100 -16.72 5.85 19.98
N ASN A 101 -16.11 7.03 20.00
CA ASN A 101 -15.94 7.87 18.82
C ASN A 101 -14.94 7.26 17.81
N LYS A 102 -15.33 7.18 16.54
CA LYS A 102 -14.51 6.73 15.41
C LYS A 102 -14.26 7.80 14.36
N GLY A 103 -14.76 9.01 14.57
CA GLY A 103 -14.65 10.14 13.65
C GLY A 103 -15.86 10.28 12.73
N LYS A 104 -15.90 11.38 11.98
CA LYS A 104 -17.03 11.80 11.13
C LYS A 104 -17.15 11.04 9.81
N GLN A 105 -16.28 10.07 9.55
CA GLN A 105 -16.21 9.39 8.26
C GLN A 105 -16.85 8.01 8.39
N TRP A 106 -17.48 7.57 7.31
CA TRP A 106 -17.86 6.18 7.15
C TRP A 106 -16.61 5.30 7.20
N LYS A 107 -16.72 4.17 7.89
CA LYS A 107 -15.68 3.15 8.00
C LYS A 107 -16.24 1.81 7.60
N GLU A 108 -15.42 1.00 6.95
CA GLU A 108 -15.78 -0.35 6.59
C GLU A 108 -15.32 -1.35 7.67
N ALA A 109 -16.13 -2.37 7.92
CA ALA A 109 -15.76 -3.55 8.69
C ALA A 109 -16.02 -4.81 7.86
N SER A 110 -15.19 -5.82 8.07
CA SER A 110 -15.28 -7.13 7.41
C SER A 110 -15.11 -8.23 8.46
N VAL A 111 -16.09 -9.13 8.56
CA VAL A 111 -16.13 -10.17 9.59
C VAL A 111 -16.33 -11.55 8.94
N SER A 112 -15.32 -12.41 9.08
CA SER A 112 -15.38 -13.79 8.60
C SER A 112 -16.10 -14.67 9.63
N ILE A 113 -17.15 -15.36 9.19
CA ILE A 113 -17.98 -16.24 10.01
C ILE A 113 -17.94 -17.66 9.47
N LYS A 114 -17.61 -18.62 10.32
CA LYS A 114 -17.84 -20.04 10.06
C LYS A 114 -18.73 -20.60 11.16
N HIS A 115 -19.84 -21.21 10.76
CA HIS A 115 -20.84 -21.76 11.65
C HIS A 115 -21.48 -22.99 11.01
N ASP A 116 -21.75 -24.02 11.81
CA ASP A 116 -22.16 -25.34 11.33
C ASP A 116 -23.68 -25.50 11.18
N ASP A 117 -24.46 -24.76 11.97
CA ASP A 117 -25.91 -24.75 11.92
C ASP A 117 -26.44 -23.55 11.11
N SER A 118 -27.73 -23.55 10.75
CA SER A 118 -28.38 -22.34 10.25
C SER A 118 -28.36 -21.26 11.35
N PHE A 119 -27.99 -20.05 10.99
CA PHE A 119 -27.75 -18.94 11.93
C PHE A 119 -28.23 -17.63 11.34
N TRP A 120 -28.36 -16.60 12.16
CA TRP A 120 -28.58 -15.22 11.73
C TRP A 120 -27.56 -14.31 12.42
N PHE A 121 -27.34 -13.11 11.87
CA PHE A 121 -26.53 -12.11 12.53
C PHE A 121 -27.39 -11.04 13.19
N VAL A 122 -26.84 -10.44 14.25
CA VAL A 122 -27.51 -9.43 15.06
C VAL A 122 -26.56 -8.26 15.25
N PHE A 123 -26.89 -7.12 14.68
CA PHE A 123 -26.27 -5.86 15.06
C PHE A 123 -26.91 -5.37 16.36
N VAL A 124 -26.09 -5.23 17.39
CA VAL A 124 -26.50 -4.75 18.71
C VAL A 124 -25.85 -3.40 18.93
N TYR A 125 -26.66 -2.36 19.01
CA TYR A 125 -26.22 -1.08 19.54
C TYR A 125 -26.50 -1.04 21.03
N GLN A 126 -25.55 -0.57 21.82
CA GLN A 126 -25.72 -0.28 23.24
C GLN A 126 -25.43 1.20 23.51
N LYS A 127 -26.41 1.87 24.12
CA LYS A 127 -26.37 3.31 24.36
C LYS A 127 -25.30 3.70 25.37
N GLY A 128 -24.54 4.74 25.03
CA GLY A 128 -23.58 5.40 25.92
C GLY A 128 -24.25 6.23 27.02
N LYS A 129 -23.46 6.87 27.88
CA LYS A 129 -23.99 7.59 29.06
C LYS A 129 -24.74 8.89 28.73
N ASN A 130 -24.38 9.57 27.64
CA ASN A 130 -24.95 10.87 27.28
C ASN A 130 -25.57 10.81 25.88
N PRO A 131 -26.58 11.66 25.59
CA PRO A 131 -27.32 11.65 24.32
C PRO A 131 -26.57 12.33 23.17
N VAL A 132 -25.23 12.25 23.16
CA VAL A 132 -24.39 12.98 22.21
C VAL A 132 -23.53 11.97 21.44
N GLY A 133 -24.12 11.39 20.40
CA GLY A 133 -23.38 10.64 19.38
C GLY A 133 -24.21 9.59 18.69
N ASP A 134 -24.26 9.61 17.35
CA ASP A 134 -25.09 8.68 16.59
C ASP A 134 -24.26 7.52 16.03
N VAL A 135 -24.93 6.37 15.93
CA VAL A 135 -24.42 5.19 15.23
C VAL A 135 -25.27 4.95 14.01
N ALA A 136 -24.63 4.79 12.86
CA ALA A 136 -25.29 4.42 11.62
C ALA A 136 -24.60 3.22 10.96
N LEU A 137 -25.39 2.46 10.21
CA LEU A 137 -24.98 1.34 9.38
C LEU A 137 -25.50 1.55 7.96
N ASP A 138 -24.69 1.16 6.99
CA ASP A 138 -25.04 1.19 5.57
C ASP A 138 -24.34 0.04 4.82
N ASP A 139 -24.81 -0.28 3.61
CA ASP A 139 -24.15 -1.22 2.69
C ASP A 139 -23.77 -2.58 3.32
N VAL A 140 -24.68 -3.20 4.07
CA VAL A 140 -24.47 -4.55 4.64
C VAL A 140 -24.53 -5.59 3.52
N VAL A 141 -23.42 -6.29 3.31
CA VAL A 141 -23.28 -7.33 2.28
C VAL A 141 -22.81 -8.63 2.92
N VAL A 142 -23.42 -9.74 2.50
CA VAL A 142 -23.05 -11.09 2.94
C VAL A 142 -22.73 -11.96 1.74
N VAL A 143 -21.56 -12.60 1.78
CA VAL A 143 -21.10 -13.50 0.72
C VAL A 143 -20.65 -14.85 1.29
N PRO A 144 -20.84 -16.00 0.59
CA PRO A 144 -20.59 -17.34 1.12
C PRO A 144 -19.11 -17.79 0.99
N PHE A 145 -18.19 -16.92 1.37
CA PHE A 145 -16.75 -17.20 1.45
C PHE A 145 -16.09 -16.31 2.51
N PRO A 146 -14.88 -16.64 3.02
CA PRO A 146 -14.18 -15.80 4.00
C PRO A 146 -13.90 -14.41 3.45
N CYS A 147 -13.74 -13.43 4.33
CA CYS A 147 -13.30 -12.09 3.93
C CYS A 147 -11.88 -12.15 3.37
N TYR A 148 -11.57 -11.25 2.43
CA TYR A 148 -10.20 -11.09 1.96
C TYR A 148 -9.33 -10.57 3.11
N SER A 149 -8.33 -11.34 3.50
CA SER A 149 -7.17 -10.82 4.24
C SER A 149 -6.08 -10.54 3.21
N GLU A 150 -5.58 -9.31 3.17
CA GLU A 150 -4.39 -9.00 2.39
C GLU A 150 -3.29 -9.98 2.83
N PRO A 151 -2.64 -10.71 1.89
CA PRO A 151 -1.56 -11.61 2.26
C PRO A 151 -0.46 -10.80 2.96
N PRO A 152 0.22 -11.34 3.98
CA PRO A 152 1.33 -10.66 4.61
C PRO A 152 2.30 -10.19 3.52
N VAL A 153 2.54 -8.89 3.46
CA VAL A 153 3.64 -8.36 2.66
C VAL A 153 4.89 -8.92 3.32
N ASP A 154 5.48 -9.95 2.72
CA ASP A 154 6.81 -10.39 3.09
C ASP A 154 7.71 -9.16 2.92
N PRO A 155 8.38 -8.66 3.98
CA PRO A 155 9.31 -7.56 3.81
C PRO A 155 10.32 -8.01 2.75
N SER A 156 10.20 -7.46 1.55
CA SER A 156 11.20 -7.65 0.50
C SER A 156 12.54 -7.34 1.16
N ASP A 157 13.42 -8.33 1.23
CA ASP A 157 14.78 -8.19 1.73
C ASP A 157 15.53 -7.23 0.79
N SER A 158 15.29 -5.93 0.96
CA SER A 158 15.84 -4.88 0.11
C SER A 158 17.19 -4.40 0.64
N ASN A 159 17.84 -5.16 1.53
CA ASN A 159 19.07 -4.71 2.19
C ASN A 159 20.29 -5.63 2.01
N HIS A 160 20.25 -6.65 1.13
CA HIS A 160 21.42 -7.48 0.86
C HIS A 160 22.03 -7.41 -0.56
N ASP A 161 21.38 -6.74 -1.52
CA ASP A 161 21.84 -6.80 -2.92
C ASP A 161 22.63 -5.58 -3.41
N THR A 162 22.58 -4.43 -2.75
CA THR A 162 23.28 -3.22 -3.24
C THR A 162 24.76 -3.20 -2.89
N LEU A 163 25.14 -3.65 -1.70
CA LEU A 163 26.55 -3.73 -1.29
C LEU A 163 27.28 -4.87 -2.00
N THR A 164 26.62 -6.02 -2.16
CA THR A 164 27.20 -7.23 -2.76
C THR A 164 27.45 -7.03 -4.26
N ILE A 165 26.51 -6.42 -4.99
CA ILE A 165 26.69 -6.07 -6.41
C ILE A 165 27.76 -4.99 -6.56
N GLY A 166 27.75 -3.96 -5.70
CA GLY A 166 28.75 -2.89 -5.72
C GLY A 166 30.18 -3.41 -5.54
N LEU A 167 30.40 -4.33 -4.59
CA LEU A 167 31.70 -4.96 -4.38
C LEU A 167 32.11 -5.82 -5.60
N ALA A 168 31.21 -6.64 -6.14
CA ALA A 168 31.54 -7.50 -7.28
C ALA A 168 31.95 -6.70 -8.54
N VAL A 169 31.22 -5.63 -8.86
CA VAL A 169 31.56 -4.73 -9.97
C VAL A 169 32.87 -3.97 -9.70
N GLY A 170 33.06 -3.50 -8.47
CA GLY A 170 34.31 -2.83 -8.07
C GLY A 170 35.54 -3.73 -8.19
N PHE A 171 35.46 -4.98 -7.71
CA PHE A 171 36.55 -5.95 -7.80
C PHE A 171 36.87 -6.34 -9.24
N THR A 172 35.86 -6.54 -10.10
CA THR A 172 36.09 -6.90 -11.51
C THR A 172 36.78 -5.78 -12.29
N LEU A 173 36.37 -4.53 -12.09
CA LEU A 173 37.04 -3.37 -12.70
C LEU A 173 38.48 -3.20 -12.18
N LEU A 174 38.70 -3.34 -10.87
CA LEU A 174 40.03 -3.22 -10.28
C LEU A 174 41.00 -4.27 -10.83
N VAL A 175 40.57 -5.53 -10.91
CA VAL A 175 41.38 -6.63 -11.47
C VAL A 175 41.68 -6.37 -12.95
N GLY A 176 40.70 -5.92 -13.74
CA GLY A 176 40.90 -5.57 -15.14
C GLY A 176 41.95 -4.46 -15.35
N VAL A 177 41.92 -3.41 -14.51
CA VAL A 177 42.91 -2.32 -14.54
C VAL A 177 44.30 -2.85 -14.16
N ILE A 178 44.41 -3.65 -13.10
CA ILE A 178 45.69 -4.24 -12.67
C ILE A 178 46.28 -5.11 -13.78
N VAL A 179 45.48 -5.98 -14.40
CA VAL A 179 45.93 -6.82 -15.53
C VAL A 179 46.38 -5.96 -16.70
N SER A 180 45.64 -4.90 -17.04
CA SER A 180 46.01 -3.99 -18.13
C SER A 180 47.33 -3.26 -17.86
N ILE A 181 47.53 -2.79 -16.62
CA ILE A 181 48.79 -2.16 -16.19
C ILE A 181 49.92 -3.18 -16.23
N LEU A 182 49.72 -4.40 -15.74
CA LEU A 182 50.73 -5.46 -15.79
C LEU A 182 51.09 -5.82 -17.23
N LEU A 183 50.10 -5.97 -18.12
CA LEU A 183 50.32 -6.21 -19.54
C LEU A 183 51.08 -5.06 -20.19
N PHE A 184 50.73 -3.81 -19.87
CA PHE A 184 51.47 -2.63 -20.35
C PHE A 184 52.92 -2.61 -19.86
N ILE A 185 53.15 -2.93 -18.59
CA ILE A 185 54.50 -3.05 -18.00
C ILE A 185 55.28 -4.20 -18.64
N VAL A 186 54.65 -5.37 -18.86
CA VAL A 186 55.28 -6.51 -19.52
C VAL A 186 55.59 -6.18 -20.98
N ASN A 187 54.70 -5.50 -21.69
CA ASN A 187 54.92 -5.04 -23.06
C ASN A 187 56.09 -4.03 -23.12
N ARG A 188 56.14 -3.07 -22.18
CA ARG A 188 57.26 -2.15 -22.04
C ARG A 188 58.58 -2.87 -21.71
N LYS A 189 58.55 -3.86 -20.82
CA LYS A 189 59.73 -4.69 -20.50
C LYS A 189 60.16 -5.57 -21.68
N ARG A 190 59.22 -5.99 -22.53
CA ARG A 190 59.51 -6.75 -23.76
C ARG A 190 60.22 -5.85 -24.78
N CYS A 191 59.79 -4.60 -24.97
CA CYS A 191 60.54 -3.61 -25.73
C CYS A 191 61.93 -3.32 -25.14
N TYR A 192 62.06 -3.28 -23.81
CA TYR A 192 63.37 -3.11 -23.17
C TYR A 192 64.30 -4.32 -23.42
N LYS A 193 63.75 -5.53 -23.36
CA LYS A 193 64.52 -6.77 -23.55
C LYS A 193 64.85 -7.04 -25.02
N GLU A 194 64.01 -6.58 -25.95
CA GLU A 194 64.30 -6.57 -27.39
C GLU A 194 65.41 -5.57 -27.72
N ASN A 195 65.45 -4.41 -27.04
CA ASN A 195 66.61 -3.50 -27.11
C ASN A 195 67.90 -4.09 -26.51
N ASP A 196 67.85 -4.86 -25.42
CA ASP A 196 69.05 -5.50 -24.85
C ASP A 196 69.56 -6.69 -25.68
N LEU A 197 68.69 -7.45 -26.34
CA LEU A 197 69.09 -8.57 -27.23
C LEU A 197 69.64 -8.07 -28.57
N MET A 198 69.18 -6.92 -29.06
CA MET A 198 69.67 -6.31 -30.31
C MET A 198 71.01 -5.57 -30.13
N ASN A 199 71.47 -5.38 -28.88
CA ASN A 199 72.78 -4.81 -28.55
C ASN A 199 73.91 -5.85 -28.44
N ALA A 200 73.65 -7.15 -28.65
CA ALA A 200 74.66 -8.20 -28.48
C ALA A 200 75.13 -8.88 -29.78
N GLU A 201 74.50 -8.66 -30.94
CA GLU A 201 74.94 -9.34 -32.18
C GLU A 201 74.52 -8.61 -33.46
N LEU A 202 75.30 -7.60 -33.86
CA LEU A 202 75.31 -7.13 -35.26
C LEU A 202 76.66 -6.50 -35.65
N LEU A 203 77.63 -7.36 -35.97
CA LEU A 203 78.62 -7.11 -37.03
C LEU A 203 78.61 -8.34 -37.94
N ASP A 204 77.70 -8.39 -38.90
CA ASP A 204 78.06 -8.58 -40.31
C ASP A 204 76.83 -8.35 -41.20
N GLN A 205 77.08 -8.04 -42.45
CA GLN A 205 76.37 -7.06 -43.25
C GLN A 205 75.00 -7.44 -43.86
N VAL A 206 74.12 -6.43 -43.84
CA VAL A 206 73.30 -5.92 -44.96
C VAL A 206 72.27 -6.89 -45.57
N SER A 207 71.01 -6.75 -45.15
CA SER A 207 70.01 -5.93 -45.85
C SER A 207 68.64 -6.02 -45.16
N THR A 208 67.92 -4.90 -45.18
CA THR A 208 66.52 -4.65 -44.78
C THR A 208 66.20 -4.51 -43.28
N ILE A 209 66.37 -3.31 -42.72
CA ILE A 209 65.73 -2.78 -41.48
C ILE A 209 65.81 -1.24 -41.61
N ASP A 210 64.96 -0.34 -41.09
CA ASP A 210 63.82 -0.31 -40.16
C ASP A 210 63.11 1.03 -40.43
N LEU A 211 61.80 1.12 -40.21
CA LEU A 211 61.12 2.42 -40.02
C LEU A 211 60.11 2.27 -38.88
N SER A 212 60.64 2.13 -37.67
CA SER A 212 59.91 2.30 -36.42
C SER A 212 60.37 3.59 -35.73
N ASP A 213 59.81 4.72 -36.14
CA ASP A 213 59.96 5.97 -35.40
C ASP A 213 59.11 5.94 -34.12
N CYS A 214 59.77 5.76 -32.97
CA CYS A 214 59.24 5.98 -31.63
C CYS A 214 60.00 7.12 -30.94
N ASN A 215 59.59 8.38 -31.16
CA ASN A 215 59.68 9.59 -30.31
C ASN A 215 59.74 10.85 -31.21
N MET A 216 59.33 12.07 -30.83
CA MET A 216 59.24 12.71 -29.52
C MET A 216 58.23 13.87 -29.55
N SER A 217 57.50 14.05 -28.44
CA SER A 217 57.17 15.33 -27.78
C SER A 217 56.74 16.60 -28.54
N GLU A 218 55.59 17.11 -28.07
CA GLU A 218 55.38 18.46 -27.52
C GLU A 218 55.01 19.68 -28.39
N LEU A 219 54.12 20.47 -27.75
CA LEU A 219 53.88 21.92 -27.82
C LEU A 219 52.78 22.47 -28.74
N GLN A 220 51.66 22.72 -28.06
CA GLN A 220 51.03 24.04 -27.87
C GLN A 220 50.23 24.74 -28.99
N SER A 221 49.07 25.25 -28.53
CA SER A 221 48.45 26.52 -28.88
C SER A 221 47.52 26.57 -30.10
N GLY A 222 46.29 27.03 -29.87
CA GLY A 222 45.35 27.33 -30.96
C GLY A 222 43.92 27.56 -30.49
N SER A 223 43.68 28.70 -29.87
CA SER A 223 42.37 29.24 -29.50
C SER A 223 41.54 29.69 -30.73
N PHE A 224 40.20 29.73 -30.58
CA PHE A 224 39.28 30.85 -30.90
C PHE A 224 37.91 30.43 -31.53
N TYR A 225 36.84 30.67 -30.75
CA TYR A 225 35.46 31.16 -30.99
C TYR A 225 34.61 30.78 -32.23
N ASN A 226 33.30 30.62 -31.97
CA ASN A 226 32.14 31.41 -32.49
C ASN A 226 30.89 30.51 -32.63
N THR A 227 29.61 30.90 -32.45
CA THR A 227 28.86 31.99 -31.81
C THR A 227 27.38 31.53 -31.82
N THR A 228 26.60 31.96 -30.84
CA THR A 228 25.13 31.93 -30.74
C THR A 228 24.37 32.55 -31.94
N PHE A 229 23.17 32.05 -32.27
CA PHE A 229 21.97 32.88 -32.51
C PHE A 229 20.65 32.07 -32.62
N ASP A 230 19.63 32.53 -31.89
CA ASP A 230 18.18 32.31 -32.03
C ASP A 230 17.58 33.73 -32.05
N PRO A 231 16.58 34.09 -32.89
CA PRO A 231 15.20 34.08 -32.43
C PRO A 231 14.10 33.93 -33.52
N ALA A 232 12.90 33.62 -33.01
CA ALA A 232 11.59 33.58 -33.65
C ALA A 232 11.14 34.86 -34.39
N THR A 233 10.16 34.71 -35.30
CA THR A 233 8.94 35.54 -35.30
C THR A 233 7.81 34.93 -36.13
N ILE A 234 6.61 35.10 -35.58
CA ILE A 234 5.27 34.68 -36.01
C ILE A 234 4.66 35.83 -36.82
N ASP A 235 3.97 35.52 -37.92
CA ASP A 235 2.91 36.37 -38.47
C ASP A 235 1.82 35.52 -39.16
N SER A 236 0.57 35.77 -38.80
CA SER A 236 -0.63 35.70 -39.65
C SER A 236 -1.88 35.87 -38.80
N SER A 237 -2.34 37.11 -38.73
CA SER A 237 -3.75 37.45 -38.47
C SER A 237 -4.41 37.80 -39.81
N ASP A 238 -5.40 37.03 -40.22
CA ASP A 238 -6.45 37.44 -41.17
C ASP A 238 -7.70 36.59 -40.88
N ALA A 239 -8.60 37.13 -40.04
CA ALA A 239 -10.06 36.98 -40.02
C ALA A 239 -10.64 37.62 -38.74
#